data_AF-A0A4Q5QPV0-F1
#
_entry.id   AF-A0A4Q5QPV0-F1
#
_cell.length_a   1.000
_cell.length_b   1.000
_cell.length_c   1.000
_cell.angle_alpha   90.00
_cell.angle_beta   90.00
_cell.angle_gamma   90.00
#
_symmetry.space_group_name_H-M   'P 1'
#
loop_
_entity.id
_entity.type
_entity.pdbx_description
1 polymer ?
#
loop_
_entity_poly.entity_id
_entity_poly.type
_entity_poly.pdbx_seq_one_letter_code
_entity_poly.pdbx_strand_id
1 'polypeptide(L)'
;VSEIKGNFLVVRGHRHVYKIHLGSGNILMEPNDQYLCIVPERSARTLGATDVFLPFEGDAVLSIILSKAQLLMDDDQITDETILRQLAR
;
A
#
# COMPACT_ATOMS: atom_id res chain seq x y z
N VAL A 1 -14.21 -1.82 -0.15
CA VAL A 1 -14.21 -2.26 -1.58
C VAL A 1 -12.98 -1.66 -2.25
N SER A 2 -12.24 -2.49 -2.98
CA SER A 2 -11.05 -2.07 -3.74
C SER A 2 -11.30 -2.28 -5.23
N GLU A 3 -10.88 -1.33 -6.06
CA GLU A 3 -11.16 -1.33 -7.51
C GLU A 3 -9.99 -0.71 -8.31
N ILE A 4 -9.87 -1.05 -9.59
CA ILE A 4 -8.89 -0.42 -10.48
C ILE A 4 -9.56 0.72 -11.25
N LYS A 5 -8.96 1.92 -11.18
CA LYS A 5 -9.39 3.12 -11.91
C LYS A 5 -8.19 3.77 -12.59
N GLY A 6 -8.12 3.65 -13.92
CA GLY A 6 -6.98 4.12 -14.70
C GLY A 6 -5.68 3.44 -14.23
N ASN A 7 -4.68 4.25 -13.86
CA ASN A 7 -3.38 3.76 -13.41
C ASN A 7 -3.32 3.49 -11.89
N PHE A 8 -4.46 3.46 -11.19
CA PHE A 8 -4.50 3.33 -9.75
C PHE A 8 -5.32 2.11 -9.30
N LEU A 9 -4.80 1.40 -8.30
CA LEU A 9 -5.59 0.58 -7.41
C LEU A 9 -6.16 1.49 -6.31
N VAL A 10 -7.48 1.67 -6.33
CA VAL A 10 -8.22 2.42 -5.31
C VAL A 10 -8.59 1.46 -4.18
N VAL A 11 -8.14 1.76 -2.97
CA VAL A 11 -8.35 0.96 -1.75
C VAL A 11 -9.11 1.80 -0.74
N ARG A 12 -10.26 1.31 -0.29
CA ARG A 12 -11.01 1.94 0.80
C ARG A 12 -10.60 1.31 2.13
N GLY A 13 -9.92 2.07 2.98
CA GLY A 13 -9.69 1.73 4.38
C GLY A 13 -10.83 2.24 5.28
N HIS A 14 -10.63 2.16 6.59
CA HIS A 14 -11.56 2.65 7.60
C HIS A 14 -11.41 4.16 7.86
N ARG A 15 -10.20 4.71 7.74
CA ARG A 15 -9.89 6.13 7.93
C ARG A 15 -9.92 6.92 6.62
N HIS A 16 -9.31 6.39 5.55
CA HIS A 16 -9.21 7.09 4.27
C HIS A 16 -9.49 6.20 3.05
N VAL A 17 -9.62 6.84 1.90
CA VAL A 17 -9.54 6.19 0.60
C VAL A 17 -8.17 6.48 0.01
N TYR A 18 -7.51 5.44 -0.47
CA TYR A 18 -6.14 5.46 -0.96
C TYR A 18 -6.10 5.12 -2.45
N LYS A 19 -5.28 5.82 -3.22
CA LYS A 19 -4.99 5.52 -4.63
C LYS A 19 -3.53 5.09 -4.73
N ILE A 20 -3.30 3.81 -5.01
CA ILE A 20 -1.96 3.23 -5.18
C ILE A 20 -1.63 3.18 -6.68
N HIS A 21 -0.61 3.90 -7.12
CA HIS A 21 -0.21 3.93 -8.53
C HIS A 21 0.40 2.58 -8.95
N LEU A 22 -0.16 1.97 -9.98
CA LEU A 22 0.18 0.61 -10.42
C LEU A 22 1.59 0.48 -11.02
N GLY A 23 2.20 1.58 -11.46
CA GLY A 23 3.57 1.58 -12.01
C GLY A 23 4.67 1.91 -11.00
N SER A 24 4.36 2.59 -9.91
CA SER A 24 5.38 3.07 -8.95
C SER A 24 5.13 2.65 -7.50
N GLY A 25 3.91 2.19 -7.18
CA GLY A 25 3.50 1.90 -5.81
C GLY A 25 3.33 3.13 -4.92
N ASN A 26 3.33 4.34 -5.49
CA ASN A 26 3.07 5.59 -4.77
C ASN A 26 1.62 5.65 -4.28
N ILE A 27 1.39 6.23 -3.11
CA ILE A 27 0.06 6.28 -2.50
C ILE A 27 -0.38 7.74 -2.37
N LEU A 28 -1.61 8.02 -2.84
CA LEU A 28 -2.31 9.28 -2.64
C LEU A 28 -3.55 9.05 -1.77
N MET A 29 -3.89 9.98 -0.88
CA MET A 29 -5.06 9.92 -0.01
C MET A 29 -6.13 10.91 -0.48
N GLU A 30 -7.35 10.45 -0.62
CA GLU A 30 -8.49 11.31 -0.89
C GLU A 30 -8.92 12.10 0.37
N PRO A 31 -9.52 13.30 0.22
CA PRO A 31 -9.94 13.94 -1.04
C PRO A 31 -8.89 14.86 -1.69
N ASN A 32 -7.76 15.13 -1.04
CA ASN A 32 -6.80 16.16 -1.45
C ASN A 32 -5.56 15.62 -2.20
N ASP A 33 -5.55 14.33 -2.53
CA ASP A 33 -4.42 13.62 -3.14
C ASP A 33 -3.11 13.79 -2.35
N GLN A 34 -3.22 13.84 -1.03
CA GLN A 34 -2.07 13.94 -0.15
C GLN A 34 -1.22 12.67 -0.21
N TYR A 35 0.09 12.84 -0.31
CA TYR A 35 1.01 11.73 -0.43
C TYR A 35 1.15 10.97 0.90
N LEU A 36 1.11 9.64 0.82
CA LEU A 36 1.44 8.73 1.93
C LEU A 36 2.69 7.92 1.58
N CYS A 37 3.75 8.10 2.36
CA CYS A 37 5.00 7.39 2.18
C CYS A 37 5.06 6.16 3.07
N ILE A 38 5.00 4.97 2.46
CA ILE A 38 5.24 3.68 3.11
C ILE A 38 6.36 2.99 2.35
N VAL A 39 7.44 2.70 3.07
CA VAL A 39 8.66 2.10 2.53
C VAL A 39 8.79 0.69 3.09
N PRO A 40 8.97 -0.34 2.24
CA PRO A 40 9.21 -1.69 2.74
C PRO A 40 10.55 -1.76 3.50
N GLU A 41 10.59 -2.54 4.57
CA GLU A 41 11.85 -2.77 5.29
C GLU A 41 12.92 -3.34 4.35
N ARG A 42 14.17 -2.88 4.52
CA ARG A 42 15.29 -3.33 3.67
C ARG A 42 15.58 -4.82 3.84
N SER A 43 15.36 -5.37 5.03
CA SER A 43 15.48 -6.80 5.39
C SER A 43 14.37 -7.67 4.78
N ALA A 44 13.18 -7.11 4.52
CA ALA A 44 12.10 -7.82 3.84
C ALA A 44 12.45 -8.17 2.38
N ARG A 45 13.41 -7.47 1.78
CA ARG A 45 13.93 -7.78 0.43
C ARG A 45 14.72 -9.09 0.36
N THR A 46 15.25 -9.55 1.50
CA THR A 46 15.90 -10.87 1.67
C THR A 46 14.91 -11.97 2.04
N LEU A 47 13.70 -11.62 2.50
CA LEU A 47 12.62 -12.55 2.79
C LEU A 47 11.77 -12.76 1.55
N GLY A 48 12.31 -13.45 0.54
CA GLY A 48 11.49 -14.06 -0.51
C GLY A 48 10.61 -15.22 0.00
N ALA A 49 10.22 -15.24 1.28
CA ALA A 49 9.74 -16.45 1.95
C ALA A 49 8.77 -16.13 3.09
N THR A 50 7.56 -15.73 2.72
CA THR A 50 6.39 -16.17 3.48
C THR A 50 5.44 -16.72 2.43
N ASP A 51 5.56 -18.01 2.13
CA ASP A 51 4.68 -19.00 1.45
C ASP A 51 3.49 -18.55 0.55
N VAL A 52 3.48 -17.32 0.05
CA VAL A 52 2.45 -16.80 -0.84
C VAL A 52 3.02 -16.91 -2.25
N PHE A 53 2.71 -18.04 -2.88
CA PHE A 53 3.01 -18.24 -4.29
C PHE A 53 2.16 -17.27 -5.13
N LEU A 54 2.80 -16.23 -5.67
CA LEU A 54 2.14 -15.28 -6.56
C LEU A 54 2.54 -15.61 -8.00
N PRO A 55 1.60 -15.60 -8.97
CA PRO A 55 1.91 -15.88 -10.38
C PRO A 55 2.79 -14.81 -11.04
N PHE A 56 3.21 -13.80 -10.28
CA PHE A 56 4.08 -12.68 -10.65
C PHE A 56 5.29 -12.57 -9.71
N GLU A 57 5.72 -13.70 -9.11
CA GLU A 57 7.04 -13.83 -8.48
C GLU A 57 8.13 -13.29 -9.43
N GLY A 58 8.78 -12.19 -9.02
CA GLY A 58 9.74 -11.44 -9.83
C GLY A 58 9.33 -9.99 -10.11
N ASP A 59 8.04 -9.65 -10.01
CA ASP A 59 7.56 -8.27 -10.04
C ASP A 59 7.53 -7.69 -8.62
N ALA A 60 8.67 -7.14 -8.21
CA ALA A 60 8.81 -6.50 -6.91
C ALA A 60 7.84 -5.33 -6.71
N VAL A 61 7.43 -4.64 -7.77
CA VAL A 61 6.55 -3.47 -7.68
C VAL A 61 5.13 -3.93 -7.36
N LEU A 62 4.63 -4.95 -8.07
CA LEU A 62 3.30 -5.50 -7.82
C LEU A 62 3.18 -6.08 -6.41
N SER A 63 4.19 -6.81 -5.94
CA SER A 63 4.22 -7.31 -4.55
C SER A 63 4.13 -6.16 -3.53
N ILE A 64 4.89 -5.08 -3.74
CA ILE A 64 4.83 -3.89 -2.87
C ILE A 64 3.44 -3.25 -2.91
N ILE A 65 2.82 -3.16 -4.08
CA ILE A 65 1.46 -2.61 -4.24
C ILE A 65 0.46 -3.42 -3.43
N LEU A 66 0.51 -4.75 -3.52
CA LEU A 66 -0.40 -5.63 -2.80
C LEU A 66 -0.19 -5.58 -1.29
N SER A 67 1.07 -5.55 -0.83
CA SER A 67 1.39 -5.38 0.60
C SER A 67 0.86 -4.06 1.15
N LYS A 68 1.02 -2.96 0.39
CA LYS A 68 0.45 -1.66 0.75
C LYS A 68 -1.07 -1.69 0.76
N ALA A 69 -1.69 -2.29 -0.24
CA ALA A 69 -3.15 -2.42 -0.29
C ALA A 69 -3.68 -3.19 0.93
N GLN A 70 -3.07 -4.31 1.29
CA GLN A 70 -3.44 -5.10 2.46
C GLN A 70 -3.31 -4.31 3.76
N LEU A 71 -2.19 -3.61 3.95
CA LEU A 71 -1.98 -2.75 5.11
C LEU A 71 -3.04 -1.64 5.23
N LEU A 72 -3.43 -1.05 4.10
CA LEU A 72 -4.33 0.12 4.07
C LEU A 72 -5.83 -0.25 4.07
N MET A 73 -6.19 -1.50 3.78
CA MET A 73 -7.57 -1.96 3.94
C MET A 73 -8.01 -1.92 5.40
N ASP A 74 -7.11 -2.20 6.34
CA ASP A 74 -7.34 -2.19 7.79
C ASP A 74 -6.53 -1.05 8.45
N ASP A 75 -6.59 0.15 7.88
CA ASP A 75 -5.79 1.33 8.29
C ASP A 75 -6.01 1.79 9.74
N ASP A 76 -7.10 1.37 10.38
CA ASP A 76 -7.43 1.58 11.79
C ASP A 76 -6.61 0.70 12.73
N GLN A 77 -6.13 -0.45 12.24
CA GLN A 77 -5.27 -1.38 12.97
C GLN A 77 -3.78 -1.06 12.86
N ILE A 78 -3.42 -0.03 12.09
CA ILE A 78 -2.03 0.42 11.95
C ILE A 78 -1.55 1.02 13.27
N THR A 79 -0.46 0.47 13.81
CA THR A 79 0.19 0.92 15.04
C THR A 79 1.50 1.67 14.81
N ASP A 80 2.07 1.61 13.60
CA ASP A 80 3.30 2.32 13.26
C ASP A 80 3.10 3.84 13.32
N GLU A 81 3.76 4.49 14.27
CA GLU A 81 3.61 5.93 14.50
C GLU A 81 4.01 6.78 13.28
N THR A 82 4.95 6.32 12.45
CA THR A 82 5.40 7.07 11.28
C THR A 82 4.32 7.11 10.20
N ILE A 83 3.50 6.06 10.10
CA ILE A 83 2.34 6.00 9.22
C ILE A 83 1.20 6.81 9.83
N LEU A 84 0.91 6.62 11.12
CA LEU A 84 -0.16 7.36 11.83
C LEU A 84 0.00 8.88 11.74
N ARG A 85 1.23 9.39 11.91
CA ARG A 85 1.52 10.82 11.77
C ARG A 85 1.31 11.36 10.35
N GLN A 86 1.36 10.50 9.32
CA GLN A 86 1.07 10.90 7.95
C GLN A 86 -0.44 10.87 7.66
N LEU A 87 -1.18 9.92 8.25
CA LEU A 87 -2.64 9.84 8.14
C LEU A 87 -3.35 10.99 8.86
N ALA A 88 -2.78 11.49 9.95
CA ALA A 88 -3.35 12.57 10.75
C ALA A 88 -3.19 13.98 10.14
N ARG A 89 -2.51 14.10 8.99
CA ARG A 89 -2.29 15.37 8.27
C ARG A 89 -3.41 15.60 7.27
#